data_AF-A0A9P6R399-F1
#
_entry.id   AF-A0A9P6R399-F1
#
_cell.length_a   1.000
_cell.length_b   1.000
_cell.length_c   1.000
_cell.angle_alpha   90.00
_cell.angle_beta   90.00
_cell.angle_gamma   90.00
#
_symmetry.space_group_name_H-M   'P 1'
#
loop_
_entity.id
_entity.type
_entity.pdbx_description
1 polymer ?
#
loop_
_entity_poly.entity_id
_entity_poly.type
_entity_poly.pdbx_seq_one_letter_code
_entity_poly.pdbx_strand_id
1 'polypeptide(L)'
;MNSQEAASSHMQWLKKKLLKKEALTMRIFAIKFEYLSESDADMAFKSFLSKSIIPQATRTAALNSYEIWKRNEGQTFWASQTAKQSLTQTASKLTAAGAHVAEVLQIQHEVKFTR
;
A
#
# COMPACT_ATOMS: atom_id res chain seq x y z
N MET A 1 -6.83 -7.96 10.41
CA MET A 1 -7.69 -8.32 9.26
C MET A 1 -7.34 -9.73 8.84
N ASN A 2 -8.35 -10.61 8.72
CA ASN A 2 -8.14 -11.98 8.28
C ASN A 2 -7.67 -12.00 6.81
N SER A 3 -6.61 -12.77 6.52
CA SER A 3 -6.01 -12.83 5.17
C SER A 3 -6.99 -13.32 4.08
N GLN A 4 -8.05 -14.05 4.46
CA GLN A 4 -9.11 -14.49 3.55
C GLN A 4 -10.12 -13.37 3.19
N GLU A 5 -10.41 -12.43 4.09
CA GLU A 5 -11.31 -11.30 3.81
C GLU A 5 -10.64 -10.25 2.92
N ALA A 6 -9.33 -10.04 3.12
CA ALA A 6 -8.56 -9.18 2.24
C ALA A 6 -8.60 -9.72 0.81
N ALA A 7 -8.27 -11.00 0.59
CA ALA A 7 -8.24 -11.62 -0.73
C ALA A 7 -9.61 -11.55 -1.45
N SER A 8 -10.73 -11.70 -0.73
CA SER A 8 -12.07 -11.62 -1.32
C SER A 8 -12.43 -10.18 -1.74
N SER A 9 -12.08 -9.19 -0.93
CA SER A 9 -12.30 -7.76 -1.21
C SER A 9 -11.50 -7.27 -2.43
N HIS A 10 -10.23 -7.69 -2.52
CA HIS A 10 -9.38 -7.38 -3.68
C HIS A 10 -10.00 -7.88 -5.00
N MET A 11 -10.43 -9.14 -4.99
CA MET A 11 -10.96 -9.79 -6.18
C MET A 11 -12.30 -9.18 -6.63
N GLN A 12 -13.17 -8.80 -5.69
CA GLN A 12 -14.44 -8.14 -6.01
C GLN A 12 -14.25 -6.75 -6.63
N TRP A 13 -13.33 -5.96 -6.09
CA TRP A 13 -13.04 -4.63 -6.62
C TRP A 13 -12.44 -4.71 -8.04
N LEU A 14 -11.48 -5.60 -8.25
CA LEU A 14 -10.87 -5.86 -9.56
C LEU A 14 -11.91 -6.33 -10.57
N LYS A 15 -12.75 -7.31 -10.21
CA LYS A 15 -13.83 -7.80 -11.07
C LYS A 15 -14.76 -6.66 -11.48
N LYS A 16 -15.13 -5.77 -10.56
CA LYS A 16 -15.98 -4.60 -10.85
C LYS A 16 -15.31 -3.63 -11.83
N LYS A 17 -14.02 -3.33 -11.65
CA LYS A 17 -13.26 -2.46 -12.57
C LYS A 17 -13.14 -3.06 -13.97
N LEU A 18 -12.82 -4.35 -14.05
CA LEU A 18 -12.67 -5.06 -15.31
C LEU A 18 -14.00 -5.21 -16.07
N LEU A 19 -15.11 -5.50 -15.37
CA LEU A 19 -16.45 -5.55 -15.95
C LEU A 19 -16.90 -4.20 -16.51
N LYS A 20 -16.51 -3.10 -15.86
CA LYS A 20 -16.79 -1.74 -16.33
C LYS A 20 -15.86 -1.25 -17.44
N LYS A 21 -14.89 -2.07 -17.86
CA LYS A 21 -13.83 -1.69 -18.82
C LYS A 21 -13.08 -0.41 -18.41
N GLU A 22 -13.02 -0.13 -17.12
CA GLU A 22 -12.27 1.02 -16.61
C GLU A 22 -10.77 0.72 -16.71
N ALA A 23 -9.96 1.73 -16.97
CA ALA A 23 -8.51 1.59 -17.02
C ALA A 23 -7.98 1.05 -15.68
N LEU A 24 -7.46 -0.18 -15.70
CA LEU A 24 -6.82 -0.81 -14.55
C LEU A 24 -5.31 -0.67 -14.71
N THR A 25 -4.73 0.35 -14.08
CA THR A 25 -3.28 0.50 -14.00
C THR A 25 -2.77 -0.03 -12.67
N MET A 26 -1.54 -0.53 -12.67
CA MET A 26 -0.90 -1.00 -11.44
C MET A 26 -0.77 0.11 -10.38
N ARG A 27 -0.60 1.36 -10.78
CA ARG A 27 -0.64 2.50 -9.86
C ARG A 27 -1.95 2.58 -9.07
N ILE A 28 -3.09 2.46 -9.76
CA ILE A 28 -4.41 2.51 -9.11
C ILE A 28 -4.58 1.30 -8.19
N PHE A 29 -4.14 0.12 -8.64
CA PHE A 29 -4.17 -1.11 -7.82
C PHE A 29 -3.30 -0.98 -6.56
N ALA A 30 -2.05 -0.57 -6.70
CA ALA A 30 -1.09 -0.39 -5.61
C ALA A 30 -1.59 0.64 -4.58
N ILE A 31 -2.14 1.77 -5.03
CA ILE A 31 -2.71 2.78 -4.13
C ILE A 31 -3.97 2.25 -3.43
N LYS A 32 -4.86 1.57 -4.16
CA LYS A 32 -6.15 1.12 -3.62
C LYS A 32 -5.99 0.13 -2.47
N PHE A 33 -4.95 -0.70 -2.53
CA PHE A 33 -4.68 -1.76 -1.57
C PHE A 33 -3.44 -1.49 -0.73
N GLU A 34 -2.92 -0.26 -0.79
CA GLU A 34 -1.80 0.20 0.02
C GLU A 34 -0.57 -0.70 -0.09
N TYR A 35 -0.28 -1.23 -1.29
CA TYR A 35 0.94 -1.99 -1.51
C TYR A 35 2.15 -1.07 -1.38
N LEU A 36 3.13 -1.58 -0.62
CA LEU A 36 4.34 -0.84 -0.22
C LEU A 36 5.57 -1.33 -0.99
N SER A 37 5.50 -2.54 -1.55
CA SER A 37 6.56 -3.12 -2.35
C SER A 37 6.05 -3.46 -3.75
N GLU A 38 6.93 -3.30 -4.74
CA GLU A 38 6.65 -3.74 -6.11
C GLU A 38 6.41 -5.25 -6.17
N SER A 39 7.21 -6.02 -5.43
CA SER A 39 7.14 -7.48 -5.45
C SER A 39 5.77 -8.00 -4.99
N ASP A 40 5.25 -7.47 -3.88
CA ASP A 40 3.96 -7.91 -3.34
C ASP A 40 2.81 -7.49 -4.26
N ALA A 41 2.87 -6.27 -4.80
CA ALA A 41 1.90 -5.78 -5.76
C ALA A 41 1.90 -6.60 -7.06
N ASP A 42 3.07 -6.92 -7.60
CA ASP A 42 3.23 -7.73 -8.81
C ASP A 42 2.68 -9.15 -8.61
N MET A 43 3.05 -9.79 -7.49
CA MET A 43 2.59 -11.13 -7.15
C MET A 43 1.06 -11.16 -7.00
N ALA A 44 0.50 -10.20 -6.27
CA ALA A 44 -0.94 -10.08 -6.09
C ALA A 44 -1.66 -9.86 -7.42
N PHE A 45 -1.20 -8.90 -8.22
CA PHE A 45 -1.81 -8.57 -9.51
C PHE A 45 -1.79 -9.75 -10.48
N LYS A 46 -0.65 -10.44 -10.62
CA LYS A 46 -0.53 -11.64 -11.46
C LYS A 46 -1.39 -12.78 -10.95
N SER A 47 -1.45 -12.98 -9.63
CA SER A 47 -2.34 -13.98 -9.00
C SER A 47 -3.82 -13.69 -9.26
N PHE A 48 -4.22 -12.41 -9.33
CA PHE A 48 -5.59 -12.04 -9.69
C PHE A 48 -5.88 -12.30 -11.16
N LEU A 49 -4.96 -11.92 -12.06
CA LEU A 49 -5.13 -12.16 -13.48
C LEU A 49 -5.03 -13.65 -13.85
N SER A 50 -4.38 -14.50 -13.07
CA SER A 50 -4.37 -15.94 -13.35
C SER A 50 -5.72 -16.64 -13.09
N LYS A 51 -6.68 -15.97 -12.41
CA LYS A 51 -8.01 -16.53 -12.12
C LYS A 51 -8.84 -16.71 -13.41
N SER A 52 -9.42 -17.90 -13.60
CA SER A 52 -10.16 -18.26 -14.83
C SER A 52 -11.45 -17.46 -15.05
N ILE A 53 -11.92 -16.71 -14.05
CA ILE A 53 -13.15 -15.91 -14.12
C ILE A 53 -12.99 -14.63 -14.97
N ILE A 54 -11.76 -14.26 -15.34
CA ILE A 54 -11.48 -13.08 -16.15
C ILE A 54 -11.26 -13.49 -17.60
N PRO A 55 -11.99 -12.90 -18.58
CA PRO A 55 -11.81 -13.21 -20.00
C PRO A 55 -10.36 -12.99 -20.47
N GLN A 56 -9.87 -13.85 -21.37
CA GLN A 56 -8.50 -13.79 -21.87
C GLN A 56 -8.11 -12.40 -22.41
N ALA A 57 -8.96 -11.80 -23.25
CA ALA A 57 -8.71 -10.48 -23.82
C ALA A 57 -8.52 -9.40 -22.74
N THR A 58 -9.33 -9.47 -21.67
CA THR A 58 -9.24 -8.55 -20.53
C THR A 58 -7.94 -8.76 -19.74
N ARG A 59 -7.51 -10.01 -19.56
CA ARG A 59 -6.22 -10.32 -18.91
C ARG A 59 -5.04 -9.77 -19.69
N THR A 60 -5.02 -10.02 -21.00
CA THR A 60 -3.95 -9.54 -21.88
C THR A 60 -3.89 -8.01 -21.88
N ALA A 61 -5.04 -7.32 -21.98
CA ALA A 61 -5.08 -5.86 -21.93
C ALA A 61 -4.54 -5.32 -20.60
N ALA A 62 -4.97 -5.89 -19.47
CA ALA A 62 -4.50 -5.47 -18.14
C ALA A 62 -2.99 -5.72 -17.94
N LEU A 63 -2.48 -6.87 -18.40
CA LEU A 63 -1.04 -7.17 -18.39
C LEU A 63 -0.26 -6.18 -19.25
N ASN A 64 -0.73 -5.89 -20.47
CA ASN A 64 -0.04 -4.94 -21.34
C ASN A 64 0.00 -3.55 -20.74
N SER A 65 -1.11 -3.06 -20.18
CA SER A 65 -1.14 -1.77 -19.48
C SER A 65 -0.20 -1.76 -18.27
N TYR A 66 -0.09 -2.87 -17.54
CA TYR A 66 0.86 -3.01 -16.45
C TYR A 66 2.31 -2.93 -16.93
N GLU A 67 2.68 -3.70 -17.95
CA GLU A 67 4.05 -3.75 -18.48
C GLU A 67 4.49 -2.41 -19.09
N ILE A 68 3.55 -1.67 -19.68
CA ILE A 68 3.80 -0.29 -20.16
C ILE A 68 4.04 0.63 -18.97
N TRP A 69 3.18 0.61 -17.96
CA TRP A 69 3.34 1.44 -16.77
C TRP A 69 4.65 1.13 -16.03
N LYS A 70 4.99 -0.15 -15.88
CA LYS A 70 6.21 -0.60 -15.21
C LYS A 70 7.46 0.00 -15.84
N ARG A 71 7.51 -0.01 -17.18
CA ARG A 71 8.62 0.55 -17.96
C ARG A 71 8.72 2.07 -17.88
N ASN A 72 7.59 2.78 -17.83
CA ASN A 72 7.57 4.25 -17.92
C ASN A 72 7.63 4.95 -16.55
N GLU A 73 6.89 4.43 -15.56
CA GLU A 73 6.61 5.12 -14.30
C GLU A 73 6.92 4.27 -13.06
N GLY A 74 7.08 2.95 -13.23
CA GLY A 74 7.16 1.99 -12.12
C GLY A 74 8.28 2.33 -11.13
N GLN A 75 9.49 2.53 -11.62
CA GLN A 75 10.67 2.81 -10.77
C GLN A 75 10.48 4.06 -9.93
N THR A 76 10.04 5.17 -10.53
CA THR A 76 9.82 6.45 -9.85
C THR A 76 8.69 6.35 -8.82
N PHE A 77 7.61 5.65 -9.17
CA PHE A 77 6.49 5.45 -8.25
C PHE A 77 6.90 4.67 -6.99
N TRP A 78 7.60 3.53 -7.16
CA TRP A 78 8.01 2.71 -6.03
C TRP A 78 9.06 3.41 -5.17
N ALA A 79 10.01 4.14 -5.77
CA ALA A 79 10.93 4.98 -5.02
C ALA A 79 10.19 6.03 -4.16
N SER A 80 9.14 6.66 -4.70
CA SER A 80 8.32 7.61 -3.96
C SER A 80 7.55 6.95 -2.80
N GLN A 81 7.03 5.73 -2.99
CA GLN A 81 6.35 5.00 -1.93
C GLN A 81 7.29 4.65 -0.77
N THR A 82 8.49 4.15 -1.08
CA THR A 82 9.50 3.86 -0.05
C THR A 82 9.91 5.12 0.71
N ALA A 83 10.10 6.24 0.02
CA ALA A 83 10.43 7.52 0.65
C ALA A 83 9.32 8.00 1.61
N LYS A 84 8.05 7.88 1.20
CA LYS A 84 6.90 8.21 2.07
C LYS A 84 6.90 7.38 3.35
N GLN A 85 7.19 6.09 3.25
CA GLN A 85 7.26 5.23 4.43
C GLN A 85 8.38 5.63 5.38
N SER A 86 9.58 5.89 4.86
CA SER A 86 10.70 6.35 5.68
C SER A 86 10.38 7.64 6.42
N LEU A 87 9.67 8.57 5.76
CA LEU A 87 9.18 9.80 6.38
C LEU A 87 8.16 9.52 7.48
N THR A 88 7.16 8.66 7.23
CA THR A 88 6.16 8.29 8.25
C THR A 88 6.81 7.62 9.46
N GLN A 89 7.72 6.67 9.24
CA GLN A 89 8.44 6.01 10.34
C GLN A 89 9.29 6.99 11.15
N THR A 90 9.93 7.95 10.49
CA THR A 90 10.73 8.99 11.16
C THR A 90 9.84 9.90 12.00
N ALA A 91 8.70 10.34 11.44
CA ALA A 91 7.72 11.15 12.16
C ALA A 91 7.18 10.43 13.40
N SER A 92 6.80 9.15 13.27
CA SER A 92 6.32 8.36 14.42
C SER A 92 7.37 8.21 15.52
N LYS A 93 8.64 8.01 15.16
CA LYS A 93 9.75 7.94 16.14
C LYS A 93 9.94 9.27 16.87
N LEU A 94 9.83 10.39 16.16
CA LEU A 94 9.92 11.74 16.76
C LEU A 94 8.76 12.01 17.71
N THR A 95 7.53 11.65 17.34
CA THR A 95 6.37 11.77 18.24
C THR A 95 6.52 10.91 19.50
N ALA A 96 6.97 9.67 19.35
CA ALA A 96 7.20 8.78 20.50
C ALA A 96 8.31 9.33 21.42
N ALA A 97 9.40 9.86 20.86
CA ALA A 97 10.45 10.51 21.64
C ALA A 97 9.94 11.75 22.38
N GLY A 98 9.14 12.60 21.72
CA GLY A 98 8.53 13.78 22.34
C GLY A 98 7.57 13.41 23.48
N ALA A 99 6.76 12.37 23.32
CA ALA A 99 5.87 11.87 24.36
C ALA A 99 6.64 11.36 25.58
N HIS A 100 7.73 10.62 25.36
CA HIS A 100 8.58 10.12 26.44
C HIS A 100 9.27 11.26 27.21
N VAL A 101 9.75 12.30 26.51
CA VAL A 101 10.34 13.48 27.17
C VAL A 101 9.31 14.25 28.00
N ALA A 102 8.08 14.40 27.51
CA ALA A 102 7.00 15.05 28.25
C ALA A 102 6.64 14.29 29.54
N GLU A 103 6.57 12.97 29.48
CA GLU A 103 6.31 12.09 30.64
C GLU A 103 7.40 12.22 31.70
N VAL A 104 8.68 12.20 31.31
CA VAL A 104 9.82 12.35 32.23
C VAL A 104 9.83 13.73 32.91
N LEU A 105 9.47 14.80 32.19
CA LEU A 105 9.37 16.15 32.74
C LEU A 105 8.23 16.29 33.75
N GLN A 106 7.09 15.63 33.49
CA GLN A 106 5.93 15.65 34.38
C GLN A 106 6.23 14.93 35.71
N ILE A 107 6.92 13.78 35.65
CA ILE A 107 7.37 13.04 36.85
C ILE A 107 8.37 13.86 37.68
N GLN A 108 9.31 14.57 37.03
CA GLN A 108 10.29 15.43 37.72
C GLN A 108 9.64 16.63 38.44
N HIS A 109 8.53 17.15 37.91
CA HIS A 109 7.77 18.24 38.55
C HIS A 109 7.00 17.76 39.79
N GLU A 110 6.42 16.56 39.78
CA GLU A 110 5.67 16.02 40.93
C GLU A 110 6.58 15.68 42.14
N VAL A 111 7.79 15.16 41.89
CA VAL A 111 8.76 14.81 42.95
C VAL A 111 9.31 16.06 43.66
N LYS A 112 9.32 17.22 43.00
CA LYS A 112 9.80 18.48 43.59
C LYS A 112 8.77 19.20 44.48
N PHE A 113 7.49 18.80 44.44
CA PHE A 113 6.41 19.43 45.21
C PHE A 113 5.94 18.63 46.43
N THR A 114 6.55 17.48 46.72
CA THR A 114 6.21 16.60 47.85
C THR A 114 7.22 16.61 49.01
N ARG A 115 8.04 17.66 49.13
CA ARG A 115 9.00 17.84 50.24
C ARG A 115 8.68 19.03 51.12
#